data_AF-A0A948XBX2-F1
#
_entry.id   AF-A0A948XBX2-F1
#
_cell.length_a   1.000
_cell.length_b   1.000
_cell.length_c   1.000
_cell.angle_alpha   90.00
_cell.angle_beta   90.00
_cell.angle_gamma   90.00
#
_symmetry.space_group_name_H-M   'P 1'
#
loop_
_entity.id
_entity.type
_entity.pdbx_description
1 polymer ?
#
loop_
_entity_poly.entity_id
_entity_poly.type
_entity_poly.pdbx_seq_one_letter_code
_entity_poly.pdbx_strand_id
1 'polypeptide(L)'
;MLVGQAQKEAFVNEALSLLDGLVHCAIEAELANPPSTPTDGMAWLVAPNPSGDWLGHAGKLALRQAGQWLYVSPRDGMRVLNKGSGQEARMIAGSWRAPLPPTQASGGSIIDAEARTMLADLVLALREAGIFAT
;
A
#
# COMPACT_ATOMS: atom_id res chain seq x y z
N MET A 1 -43.26 -0.35 -9.80
CA MET A 1 -42.15 -0.20 -10.77
C MET A 1 -41.04 0.60 -10.08
N LEU A 2 -40.08 -0.05 -9.41
CA LEU A 2 -38.83 0.59 -8.92
C LEU A 2 -37.75 -0.42 -8.47
N VAL A 3 -37.80 -1.68 -8.90
CA VAL A 3 -36.87 -2.72 -8.37
C VAL A 3 -35.51 -2.69 -9.09
N GLY A 4 -35.44 -2.09 -10.30
CA GLY A 4 -34.23 -2.07 -11.12
C GLY A 4 -33.26 -0.91 -10.87
N GLN A 5 -33.72 0.24 -10.35
CA GLN A 5 -32.83 1.36 -10.02
C GLN A 5 -32.11 1.12 -8.68
N ALA A 6 -32.84 0.68 -7.66
CA ALA A 6 -32.29 0.42 -6.32
C ALA A 6 -31.13 -0.59 -6.34
N GLN A 7 -31.20 -1.61 -7.20
CA GLN A 7 -30.12 -2.62 -7.29
C GLN A 7 -28.88 -2.09 -8.02
N LYS A 8 -29.06 -1.28 -9.07
CA LYS A 8 -27.95 -0.65 -9.79
C LYS A 8 -27.23 0.39 -8.94
N GLU A 9 -28.00 1.20 -8.21
CA GLU A 9 -27.49 2.20 -7.28
C GLU A 9 -26.59 1.55 -6.22
N ALA A 10 -26.96 0.38 -5.69
CA ALA A 10 -26.13 -0.35 -4.72
C ALA A 10 -24.74 -0.71 -5.29
N PHE A 11 -24.67 -1.29 -6.50
CA PHE A 11 -23.40 -1.62 -7.15
C PHE A 11 -22.57 -0.38 -7.48
N VAL A 12 -23.22 0.71 -7.90
CA VAL A 12 -22.54 1.98 -8.18
C VAL A 12 -21.95 2.57 -6.90
N ASN A 13 -22.70 2.56 -5.80
CA ASN A 13 -22.22 3.07 -4.52
C ASN A 13 -21.04 2.27 -3.97
N GLU A 14 -21.06 0.94 -4.11
CA GLU A 14 -19.93 0.08 -3.72
C GLU A 14 -18.69 0.39 -4.58
N ALA A 15 -18.86 0.52 -5.90
CA ALA A 15 -17.76 0.88 -6.80
C ALA A 15 -17.18 2.28 -6.48
N LEU A 16 -18.03 3.24 -6.14
CA LEU A 16 -17.58 4.58 -5.72
C LEU A 16 -16.86 4.55 -4.37
N SER A 17 -17.31 3.73 -3.43
CA SER A 17 -16.64 3.53 -2.14
C SER A 17 -15.24 2.95 -2.33
N LEU A 18 -15.12 1.93 -3.19
CA LEU A 18 -13.82 1.37 -3.57
C LEU A 18 -12.91 2.41 -4.25
N LEU A 19 -13.46 3.21 -5.17
CA LEU A 19 -12.70 4.26 -5.84
C LEU A 19 -12.19 5.32 -4.86
N ASP A 20 -13.03 5.76 -3.92
CA ASP A 20 -12.66 6.73 -2.89
C ASP A 20 -11.48 6.24 -2.03
N GLY A 21 -11.48 4.96 -1.65
CA GLY A 21 -10.37 4.36 -0.88
C GLY A 21 -9.11 4.06 -1.68
N LEU A 22 -9.21 3.91 -3.01
CA LEU A 22 -8.10 3.54 -3.89
C LEU A 22 -7.45 4.74 -4.59
N VAL A 23 -8.20 5.81 -4.86
CA VAL A 23 -7.65 7.06 -5.40
C VAL A 23 -6.84 7.73 -4.30
N HIS A 24 -5.54 7.92 -4.54
CA HIS A 24 -4.58 8.38 -3.52
C HIS A 24 -4.55 7.48 -2.28
N CYS A 25 -4.60 6.16 -2.48
CA CYS A 25 -4.65 5.19 -1.40
C CYS A 25 -3.52 5.42 -0.37
N ALA A 26 -3.92 5.65 0.88
CA ALA A 26 -3.01 5.83 2.00
C ALA A 26 -3.41 4.87 3.12
N ILE A 27 -2.51 3.93 3.44
CA ILE A 27 -2.71 2.96 4.52
C ILE A 27 -2.18 3.51 5.84
N GLU A 28 -2.84 3.17 6.94
CA GLU A 28 -2.39 3.49 8.28
C GLU A 28 -1.17 2.63 8.66
N ALA A 29 -1.22 1.33 8.34
CA ALA A 29 -0.14 0.38 8.60
C ALA A 29 -0.33 -0.93 7.81
N GLU A 30 0.71 -1.79 7.85
CA GLU A 30 0.60 -3.21 7.52
C GLU A 30 0.38 -4.00 8.82
N LEU A 31 -0.72 -4.76 8.91
CA LEU A 31 -1.12 -5.48 10.11
C LEU A 31 -1.71 -6.86 9.77
N ALA A 32 -1.50 -7.86 10.62
CA ALA A 32 -2.13 -9.18 10.46
C ALA A 32 -3.59 -9.19 10.98
N ASN A 33 -3.91 -8.34 11.95
CA ASN A 33 -5.19 -8.33 12.61
C ASN A 33 -5.87 -6.97 12.42
N PRO A 34 -7.22 -6.94 12.30
CA PRO A 34 -7.95 -5.69 12.28
C PRO A 34 -7.60 -4.85 13.52
N PRO A 35 -7.44 -3.52 13.38
CA PRO A 35 -7.28 -2.64 14.53
C PRO A 35 -8.54 -2.70 15.41
N SER A 36 -8.40 -2.41 16.70
CA SER A 36 -9.52 -2.45 17.66
C SER A 36 -10.55 -1.34 17.45
N THR A 37 -10.14 -0.22 16.83
CA THR A 37 -10.97 0.98 16.65
C THR A 37 -10.84 1.56 15.22
N PRO A 38 -11.22 0.79 14.17
CA PRO A 38 -11.15 1.27 12.79
C PRO A 38 -12.20 2.36 12.56
N THR A 39 -11.80 3.47 11.96
CA THR A 39 -12.71 4.52 11.50
C THR A 39 -12.94 4.38 10.00
N ASP A 40 -14.15 4.71 9.53
CA ASP A 40 -14.45 4.74 8.10
C ASP A 40 -13.51 5.71 7.36
N GLY A 41 -13.11 5.34 6.15
CA GLY A 41 -12.12 6.07 5.32
C GLY A 41 -10.66 5.66 5.58
N MET A 42 -10.40 4.80 6.57
CA MET A 42 -9.05 4.26 6.80
C MET A 42 -8.79 2.99 5.98
N ALA A 43 -7.52 2.74 5.70
CA ALA A 43 -7.04 1.60 4.93
C ALA A 43 -5.85 0.92 5.60
N TRP A 44 -5.69 -0.38 5.37
CA TRP A 44 -4.56 -1.17 5.85
C TRP A 44 -4.10 -2.15 4.79
N LEU A 45 -2.81 -2.50 4.83
CA LEU A 45 -2.31 -3.68 4.12
C LEU A 45 -2.40 -4.88 5.05
N VAL A 46 -3.08 -5.94 4.61
CA VAL A 46 -3.23 -7.16 5.40
C VAL A 46 -1.94 -7.98 5.32
N ALA A 47 -1.23 -8.08 6.44
CA ALA A 47 0.00 -8.84 6.57
C ALA A 47 -0.24 -10.35 6.45
N PRO A 48 0.82 -11.16 6.31
CA PRO A 48 0.71 -12.62 6.35
C PRO A 48 0.07 -13.14 7.64
N ASN A 49 -0.61 -14.29 7.53
CA ASN A 49 -1.30 -14.98 8.63
C ASN A 49 -2.37 -14.14 9.34
N PRO A 50 -3.37 -13.60 8.62
CA PRO A 50 -4.36 -12.73 9.23
C PRO A 50 -5.34 -13.49 10.12
N SER A 51 -5.94 -12.76 11.06
CA SER A 51 -6.98 -13.31 11.94
C SER A 51 -8.21 -12.38 12.05
N GLY A 52 -9.24 -12.83 12.75
CA GLY A 52 -10.50 -12.11 12.89
C GLY A 52 -11.18 -11.89 11.53
N ASP A 53 -11.74 -10.69 11.33
CA ASP A 53 -12.44 -10.33 10.10
C ASP A 53 -11.55 -10.41 8.85
N TRP A 54 -10.22 -10.34 9.01
CA TRP A 54 -9.26 -10.34 7.91
C TRP A 54 -8.82 -11.76 7.48
N LEU A 55 -9.35 -12.81 8.10
CA LEU A 55 -9.00 -14.19 7.77
C LEU A 55 -9.26 -14.49 6.28
N GLY A 56 -8.26 -15.04 5.58
CA GLY A 56 -8.35 -15.32 4.14
C GLY A 56 -8.12 -14.11 3.22
N HIS A 57 -7.71 -12.97 3.79
CA HIS A 57 -7.45 -11.72 3.04
C HIS A 57 -5.99 -11.28 3.08
N ALA A 58 -5.06 -12.20 3.34
CA ALA A 58 -3.62 -11.92 3.33
C ALA A 58 -3.17 -11.25 2.02
N GLY A 59 -2.35 -10.20 2.12
CA GLY A 59 -1.84 -9.43 0.99
C GLY A 59 -2.85 -8.51 0.31
N LYS A 60 -4.10 -8.45 0.79
CA LYS A 60 -5.10 -7.51 0.27
C LYS A 60 -5.01 -6.16 0.98
N LEU A 61 -5.54 -5.12 0.33
CA LEU A 61 -5.88 -3.88 1.02
C LEU A 61 -7.23 -4.06 1.69
N ALA A 62 -7.30 -3.74 2.98
CA ALA A 62 -8.54 -3.70 3.76
C ALA A 62 -8.94 -2.23 3.96
N LEU A 63 -10.07 -1.84 3.37
CA LEU A 63 -10.66 -0.51 3.49
C LEU A 63 -11.83 -0.57 4.46
N ARG A 64 -11.91 0.38 5.39
CA ARG A 64 -13.05 0.52 6.30
C ARG A 64 -14.04 1.52 5.72
N GLN A 65 -15.25 1.09 5.40
CA GLN A 65 -16.27 1.98 4.82
C GLN A 65 -17.68 1.56 5.24
N ALA A 66 -18.50 2.55 5.63
CA ALA A 66 -19.88 2.36 6.09
C ALA A 66 -20.01 1.25 7.16
N GLY A 67 -19.03 1.15 8.06
CA GLY A 67 -19.02 0.12 9.10
C GLY A 67 -18.73 -1.31 8.60
N GLN A 68 -18.26 -1.50 7.36
CA GLN A 68 -17.87 -2.78 6.77
C GLN A 68 -16.41 -2.78 6.30
N TRP A 69 -15.86 -3.97 6.06
CA TRP A 69 -14.56 -4.15 5.42
C TRP A 69 -14.72 -4.42 3.93
N LEU A 70 -14.06 -3.62 3.10
CA LEU A 70 -13.91 -3.88 1.68
C LEU A 70 -12.48 -4.34 1.41
N TYR A 71 -12.33 -5.44 0.67
CA TYR A 71 -11.02 -6.03 0.38
C TYR A 71 -10.67 -5.90 -1.09
N VAL A 72 -9.49 -5.34 -1.37
CA VAL A 72 -9.00 -5.15 -2.74
C VAL A 72 -7.73 -5.96 -2.93
N SER A 73 -7.72 -6.81 -3.95
CA SER A 73 -6.49 -7.47 -4.41
C SER A 73 -5.61 -6.45 -5.13
N PRO A 74 -4.37 -6.19 -4.66
CA PRO A 74 -3.49 -5.24 -5.32
C PRO A 74 -3.10 -5.74 -6.71
N ARG A 75 -2.83 -4.79 -7.61
CA ARG A 75 -2.41 -5.06 -8.98
C ARG A 75 -1.08 -4.38 -9.25
N ASP A 76 -0.26 -4.96 -10.11
CA ASP A 76 1.00 -4.35 -10.51
C ASP A 76 0.79 -2.91 -11.01
N GLY A 77 1.67 -2.02 -10.58
CA GLY A 77 1.58 -0.58 -10.83
C GLY A 77 0.80 0.20 -9.77
N MET A 78 0.06 -0.46 -8.88
CA MET A 78 -0.60 0.20 -7.75
C MET A 78 0.42 0.82 -6.81
N ARG A 79 0.07 1.98 -6.25
CA ARG A 79 0.86 2.73 -5.27
C ARG A 79 0.03 2.98 -4.03
N VAL A 80 0.66 2.87 -2.86
CA VAL A 80 0.06 3.21 -1.57
C VAL A 80 1.04 4.02 -0.75
N LEU A 81 0.55 5.03 -0.03
CA LEU A 81 1.33 5.72 0.99
C LEU A 81 1.12 5.02 2.33
N ASN A 82 2.20 4.59 3.00
CA ASN A 82 2.11 4.22 4.41
C ASN A 82 2.24 5.48 5.26
N LYS A 83 1.16 5.88 5.94
CA LYS A 83 1.12 7.09 6.77
C LYS A 83 2.07 7.01 7.95
N GLY A 84 2.28 5.82 8.52
CA GLY A 84 3.17 5.61 9.66
C GLY A 84 4.65 5.87 9.33
N SER A 85 5.10 5.50 8.13
CA SER A 85 6.48 5.74 7.67
C SER A 85 6.63 6.97 6.77
N GLY A 86 5.54 7.51 6.23
CA GLY A 86 5.56 8.56 5.19
C GLY A 86 6.11 8.06 3.84
N GLN A 87 6.16 6.75 3.64
CA GLN A 87 6.82 6.13 2.50
C GLN A 87 5.80 5.57 1.50
N GLU A 88 6.02 5.80 0.22
CA GLU A 88 5.26 5.13 -0.83
C GLU A 88 5.78 3.71 -1.07
N ALA A 89 4.86 2.77 -1.22
CA ALA A 89 5.12 1.43 -1.71
C ALA A 89 4.45 1.24 -3.07
N ARG A 90 5.12 0.50 -3.97
CA ARG A 90 4.64 0.18 -5.32
C ARG A 90 4.52 -1.33 -5.48
N MET A 91 3.39 -1.79 -6.00
CA MET A 91 3.19 -3.21 -6.35
C MET A 91 3.92 -3.52 -7.66
N ILE A 92 4.89 -4.44 -7.62
CA ILE A 92 5.70 -4.87 -8.76
C ILE A 92 5.83 -6.39 -8.74
N ALA A 93 5.43 -7.05 -9.83
CA ALA A 93 5.51 -8.50 -10.00
C ALA A 93 4.90 -9.27 -8.81
N GLY A 94 3.74 -8.81 -8.32
CA GLY A 94 3.05 -9.47 -7.21
C GLY A 94 3.59 -9.15 -5.81
N SER A 95 4.50 -8.18 -5.65
CA SER A 95 5.06 -7.81 -4.35
C SER A 95 5.13 -6.30 -4.15
N TRP A 96 4.85 -5.84 -2.93
CA TRP A 96 5.06 -4.45 -2.54
C TRP A 96 6.55 -4.14 -2.42
N ARG A 97 7.00 -3.09 -3.11
CA ARG A 97 8.36 -2.55 -3.08
C ARG A 97 8.33 -1.18 -2.44
N ALA A 98 9.06 -1.02 -1.34
CA ALA A 98 9.23 0.24 -0.64
C ALA A 98 10.74 0.58 -0.65
N PRO A 99 11.18 1.64 -1.34
CA PRO A 99 12.61 1.93 -1.52
C PRO A 99 13.32 2.24 -0.20
N LEU A 100 14.40 1.53 0.09
CA LEU A 100 15.18 1.80 1.29
C LEU A 100 16.10 3.03 1.10
N PRO A 101 16.29 3.86 2.14
CA PRO A 101 17.30 4.91 2.08
C PRO A 101 18.71 4.29 1.95
N PRO A 102 19.59 4.84 1.10
CA PRO A 102 20.94 4.33 0.94
C PRO A 102 21.75 4.53 2.23
N THR A 103 22.72 3.66 2.48
CA THR A 103 23.63 3.81 3.62
C THR A 103 24.55 5.00 3.37
N GLN A 104 24.60 5.93 4.31
CA GLN A 104 25.49 7.09 4.22
C GLN A 104 26.95 6.66 4.43
N ALA A 105 27.85 7.28 3.66
CA ALA A 105 29.27 7.07 3.83
C ALA A 105 29.72 7.62 5.20
N SER A 106 30.54 6.84 5.93
CA SER A 106 30.92 7.12 7.33
C SER A 106 32.17 7.99 7.42
N GLY A 107 32.92 8.13 6.30
CA GLY A 107 34.17 8.86 6.25
C GLY A 107 35.40 7.96 6.44
N GLY A 108 36.58 8.55 6.32
CA GLY A 108 37.86 7.84 6.45
C GLY A 108 38.44 7.36 5.12
N SER A 109 39.39 6.41 5.18
CA SER A 109 40.25 6.06 4.04
C SER A 109 39.55 5.33 2.88
N ILE A 110 38.27 4.96 3.03
CA ILE A 110 37.48 4.25 2.01
C ILE A 110 36.25 5.04 1.53
N ILE A 111 36.17 6.33 1.86
CA ILE A 111 35.03 7.20 1.53
C ILE A 111 34.63 7.15 0.04
N ASP A 112 35.60 7.07 -0.87
CA ASP A 112 35.34 6.97 -2.32
C ASP A 112 34.58 5.69 -2.70
N ALA A 113 34.90 4.57 -2.04
CA ALA A 113 34.20 3.31 -2.25
C ALA A 113 32.79 3.35 -1.64
N GLU A 114 32.66 3.89 -0.43
CA GLU A 114 31.37 4.05 0.26
C GLU A 114 30.42 4.97 -0.52
N ALA A 115 30.91 6.10 -1.02
CA ALA A 115 30.13 7.04 -1.81
C ALA A 115 29.65 6.42 -3.13
N ARG A 116 30.48 5.60 -3.78
CA ARG A 116 30.10 4.89 -5.01
C ARG A 116 28.99 3.88 -4.74
N THR A 117 29.08 3.13 -3.63
CA THR A 117 28.03 2.20 -3.20
C THR A 117 26.73 2.95 -2.89
N MET A 118 26.80 4.04 -2.11
CA MET A 118 25.64 4.89 -1.80
C MET A 118 24.93 5.38 -3.06
N LEU A 119 25.67 5.83 -4.09
CA LEU A 119 25.10 6.28 -5.35
C LEU A 119 24.42 5.14 -6.12
N ALA A 120 25.02 3.94 -6.14
CA ALA A 120 24.42 2.77 -6.76
C ALA A 120 23.11 2.37 -6.07
N ASP A 121 23.10 2.36 -4.73
CA ASP A 121 21.92 2.08 -3.92
C ASP A 121 20.82 3.12 -4.12
N LEU A 122 21.18 4.40 -4.24
CA LEU A 122 20.24 5.46 -4.54
C LEU A 122 19.58 5.27 -5.92
N VAL A 123 20.36 4.92 -6.94
CA VAL A 123 19.81 4.61 -8.28
C VAL A 123 18.87 3.41 -8.22
N LEU A 124 19.21 2.38 -7.45
CA LEU A 124 18.33 1.23 -7.24
C LEU A 124 17.02 1.63 -6.55
N ALA A 125 17.09 2.41 -5.47
CA ALA A 125 15.93 2.93 -4.76
C ALA A 125 15.01 3.75 -5.69
N LEU A 126 15.58 4.58 -6.56
CA LEU A 126 14.81 5.35 -7.55
C LEU A 126 14.14 4.47 -8.62
N ARG A 127 14.74 3.33 -8.98
CA ARG A 127 14.11 2.33 -9.88
C ARG A 127 12.99 1.59 -9.19
N GLU A 128 13.18 1.16 -7.95
CA GLU A 128 12.13 0.51 -7.16
C GLU A 128 10.94 1.46 -6.92
N ALA A 129 11.21 2.75 -6.73
CA ALA A 129 10.19 3.79 -6.68
C ALA A 129 9.44 3.97 -8.03
N GLY A 130 10.00 3.48 -9.13
CA GLY A 130 9.49 3.70 -10.48
C GLY A 130 9.76 5.09 -11.04
N ILE A 131 10.72 5.83 -10.48
CA ILE A 131 11.16 7.15 -10.98
C ILE A 131 12.08 6.94 -12.19
N PHE A 132 12.99 5.98 -12.08
CA PHE A 132 13.81 5.53 -13.20
C PHE A 132 13.26 4.24 -13.78
N ALA A 133 13.53 4.02 -15.07
CA ALA A 133 13.29 2.74 -15.71
C ALA A 133 14.14 1.65 -15.04
N THR A 134 13.49 0.51 -14.79
CA THR A 134 14.09 -0.72 -14.28
C THR A 134 14.96 -1.39 -15.31
#